data_AF-A0A352L1W4-F1
#
_entry.id   AF-A0A352L1W4-F1
#
_cell.length_a   1.000
_cell.length_b   1.000
_cell.length_c   1.000
_cell.angle_alpha   90.00
_cell.angle_beta   90.00
_cell.angle_gamma   90.00
#
_symmetry.space_group_name_H-M   'P 1'
#
loop_
_entity.id
_entity.type
_entity.pdbx_description
1 polymer ?
#
loop_
_entity_poly.entity_id
_entity_poly.type
_entity_poly.pdbx_seq_one_letter_code
_entity_poly.pdbx_strand_id
1 'polypeptide(L)'
;EFMDHGERVLTPATAKLMIQNHNPEGLESRGLGFDVGRNSGSRGCSDQTFGHTGSTGTIAWADPEIRAICVVLTSLPGRAVEPHPRELAAEAVVRGLRLMV
;
A
#
# COMPACT_ATOMS: atom_id res chain seq x y z
N GLU A 1 -6.11 -12.84 -2.89
CA GLU A 1 -6.81 -12.41 -1.65
C GLU A 1 -7.45 -11.03 -1.76
N PHE A 2 -6.72 -9.97 -2.14
CA PHE A 2 -7.31 -8.63 -2.38
C PHE A 2 -7.43 -8.21 -3.86
N MET A 3 -6.59 -8.78 -4.74
CA MET A 3 -6.48 -8.33 -6.14
C MET A 3 -6.88 -9.39 -7.17
N ASP A 4 -7.03 -10.66 -6.75
CA ASP A 4 -7.33 -11.78 -7.64
C ASP A 4 -8.19 -12.87 -6.99
N HIS A 5 -8.84 -13.66 -7.86
CA HIS A 5 -9.88 -14.65 -7.56
C HIS A 5 -9.39 -16.06 -7.19
N GLY A 6 -8.10 -16.25 -6.87
CA GLY A 6 -7.54 -17.54 -6.43
C GLY A 6 -8.05 -18.01 -5.06
N GLU A 7 -7.39 -18.99 -4.44
CA GLU A 7 -7.68 -19.32 -3.04
C GLU A 7 -7.52 -18.06 -2.16
N ARG A 8 -8.53 -17.79 -1.32
CA ARG A 8 -8.59 -16.60 -0.46
C ARG A 8 -8.67 -17.03 0.98
N VAL A 9 -7.90 -16.38 1.84
CA VAL A 9 -8.05 -16.50 3.30
C VAL A 9 -9.36 -15.83 3.74
N LEU A 10 -9.76 -14.76 3.06
CA LEU A 10 -10.95 -13.98 3.36
C LEU A 10 -12.05 -14.13 2.30
N THR A 11 -13.30 -13.98 2.72
CA THR A 11 -14.40 -13.79 1.76
C THR A 11 -14.24 -12.46 1.02
N PRO A 12 -14.75 -12.32 -0.21
CA PRO A 12 -14.72 -11.04 -0.94
C PRO A 12 -15.33 -9.88 -0.16
N ALA A 13 -16.43 -10.14 0.58
CA ALA A 13 -17.09 -9.12 1.38
C ALA A 13 -16.18 -8.66 2.54
N THR A 14 -15.51 -9.58 3.22
CA THR A 14 -14.55 -9.27 4.28
C THR A 14 -13.34 -8.50 3.76
N ALA A 15 -12.75 -8.96 2.64
CA ALA A 15 -11.62 -8.26 2.01
C ALA A 15 -11.98 -6.83 1.61
N LYS A 16 -13.19 -6.63 1.08
CA LYS A 16 -13.72 -5.29 0.75
C LYS A 16 -13.86 -4.41 1.99
N LEU A 17 -14.37 -4.95 3.10
CA LEU A 17 -14.47 -4.20 4.36
C LEU A 17 -13.09 -3.79 4.90
N MET A 18 -12.06 -4.64 4.76
CA MET A 18 -10.73 -4.31 5.26
C MET A 18 -10.09 -3.10 4.58
N ILE A 19 -10.41 -2.86 3.30
CA ILE A 19 -9.83 -1.78 2.49
C ILE A 19 -10.77 -0.57 2.32
N GLN A 20 -11.83 -0.49 3.12
CA GLN A 20 -12.71 0.67 3.19
C GLN A 20 -12.30 1.62 4.31
N ASN A 21 -12.43 2.93 4.09
CA ASN A 21 -12.22 3.89 5.17
C ASN A 21 -13.37 3.79 6.19
N HIS A 22 -13.03 3.53 7.45
CA HIS A 22 -13.99 3.47 8.57
C HIS A 22 -14.00 4.74 9.43
N ASN A 23 -13.16 5.72 9.10
CA ASN A 23 -13.10 7.00 9.79
C ASN A 23 -13.98 8.07 9.11
N PRO A 24 -14.54 9.02 9.89
CA PRO A 24 -15.22 10.20 9.34
C PRO A 24 -14.27 11.08 8.51
N GLU A 25 -14.86 11.93 7.67
CA GLU A 25 -14.11 12.92 6.89
C GLU A 25 -13.29 13.84 7.79
N GLY A 26 -12.08 14.21 7.35
CA GLY A 26 -11.13 15.03 8.10
C GLY A 26 -10.19 14.24 9.01
N LEU A 27 -10.43 12.95 9.24
CA LEU A 27 -9.46 12.05 9.87
C LEU A 27 -8.66 11.27 8.82
N GLU A 28 -7.47 10.80 9.22
CA GLU A 28 -6.68 9.92 8.37
C GLU A 28 -7.50 8.69 7.97
N SER A 29 -7.48 8.37 6.68
CA SER A 29 -8.25 7.25 6.15
C SER A 29 -7.65 5.93 6.61
N ARG A 30 -8.46 5.12 7.28
CA ARG A 30 -8.04 3.84 7.88
C ARG A 30 -9.03 2.73 7.55
N GLY A 31 -8.48 1.65 7.02
CA GLY A 31 -9.12 0.36 6.90
C GLY A 31 -8.94 -0.49 8.16
N LEU A 32 -9.38 -1.74 8.07
CA LEU A 32 -9.14 -2.73 9.12
C LEU A 32 -7.77 -3.37 8.91
N GLY A 33 -6.74 -2.80 9.55
CA GLY A 33 -5.35 -3.27 9.48
C GLY A 33 -4.48 -2.58 8.43
N PHE A 34 -5.04 -1.66 7.64
CA PHE A 34 -4.32 -0.91 6.61
C PHE A 34 -4.65 0.58 6.66
N ASP A 35 -3.69 1.39 6.25
CA ASP A 35 -3.95 2.72 5.71
C ASP A 35 -4.61 2.55 4.34
N VAL A 36 -5.52 3.45 3.97
CA VAL A 36 -6.23 3.37 2.68
C VAL A 36 -6.20 4.71 1.95
N GLY A 37 -6.25 4.68 0.62
CA GLY A 37 -6.18 5.85 -0.24
C GLY A 37 -4.76 6.18 -0.69
N ARG A 38 -4.63 7.26 -1.46
CA ARG A 38 -3.37 7.71 -2.08
C ARG A 38 -2.17 7.77 -1.13
N ASN A 39 -2.41 8.19 0.11
CA ASN A 39 -1.36 8.38 1.12
C ASN A 39 -0.90 7.08 1.77
N SER A 40 -1.54 5.95 1.49
CA SER A 40 -1.16 4.62 2.00
C SER A 40 -0.09 3.91 1.15
N GLY A 41 0.20 4.44 -0.04
CA GLY A 41 1.16 3.90 -0.99
C GLY A 41 2.27 4.88 -1.37
N SER A 42 3.05 4.50 -2.37
CA SER A 42 4.14 5.34 -2.90
C SER A 42 3.64 6.35 -3.93
N ARG A 43 4.45 7.38 -4.22
CA ARG A 43 4.12 8.34 -5.26
C ARG A 43 3.80 7.65 -6.59
N GLY A 44 2.63 7.96 -7.15
CA GLY A 44 2.12 7.36 -8.39
C GLY A 44 1.14 6.20 -8.19
N CYS A 45 0.95 5.74 -6.96
CA CYS A 45 -0.16 4.86 -6.59
C CYS A 45 -1.52 5.57 -6.75
N SER A 46 -2.56 4.77 -6.98
CA SER A 46 -3.95 5.22 -7.15
C SER A 46 -4.63 5.55 -5.83
N ASP A 47 -5.81 6.18 -5.91
CA ASP A 47 -6.68 6.42 -4.77
C ASP A 47 -7.30 5.12 -4.18
N GLN A 48 -7.14 3.96 -4.85
CA GLN A 48 -7.60 2.66 -4.35
C GLN A 48 -6.50 1.87 -3.60
N THR A 49 -5.33 2.47 -3.45
CA THR A 49 -4.21 1.84 -2.76
C THR A 49 -4.51 1.65 -1.28
N PHE A 50 -3.99 0.56 -0.72
CA PHE A 50 -4.00 0.30 0.71
C PHE A 50 -2.68 -0.33 1.12
N GLY A 51 -2.24 -0.06 2.35
CA GLY A 51 -0.91 -0.46 2.78
C GLY A 51 -0.59 -0.11 4.22
N HIS A 52 0.66 -0.28 4.60
CA HIS A 52 1.18 0.09 5.91
C HIS A 52 2.71 0.27 5.83
N THR A 53 3.26 1.11 6.70
CA THR A 53 4.71 1.23 6.89
C THR A 53 5.14 0.65 8.23
N GLY A 54 6.33 0.04 8.29
CA GLY A 54 6.91 -0.48 9.52
C GLY A 54 7.93 0.48 10.11
N SER A 55 8.01 0.55 11.44
CA SER A 55 9.02 1.35 12.14
C SER A 55 10.45 0.89 11.84
N THR A 56 10.63 -0.38 11.49
CA THR A 56 11.91 -1.01 11.17
C THR A 56 12.32 -0.91 9.70
N GLY A 57 11.69 -0.01 8.91
CA GLY A 57 12.10 0.24 7.53
C GLY A 57 11.26 -0.44 6.45
N THR A 58 10.13 -1.03 6.82
CA THR A 58 9.22 -1.69 5.89
C THR A 58 8.26 -0.70 5.22
N ILE A 59 7.95 -0.92 3.95
CA ILE A 59 6.74 -0.41 3.29
C ILE A 59 6.07 -1.58 2.57
N ALA A 60 4.75 -1.69 2.71
CA ALA A 60 3.96 -2.67 2.00
C ALA A 60 2.66 -2.02 1.52
N TRP A 61 2.38 -2.08 0.22
CA TRP A 61 1.12 -1.58 -0.34
C TRP A 61 0.64 -2.48 -1.47
N ALA A 62 -0.65 -2.43 -1.74
CA ALA A 62 -1.30 -3.04 -2.89
C ALA A 62 -2.17 -1.99 -3.59
N ASP A 63 -2.04 -1.90 -4.92
CA ASP A 63 -2.77 -0.95 -5.75
C ASP A 63 -3.54 -1.71 -6.85
N PRO A 64 -4.87 -1.81 -6.73
CA PRO A 64 -5.72 -2.49 -7.71
C PRO A 64 -5.68 -1.88 -9.11
N GLU A 65 -5.41 -0.59 -9.25
CA GLU A 65 -5.41 0.09 -10.55
C GLU A 65 -4.23 -0.36 -11.41
N ILE A 66 -3.04 -0.40 -10.82
CA ILE A 66 -1.81 -0.88 -11.49
C ILE A 66 -1.60 -2.39 -11.33
N ARG A 67 -2.53 -3.09 -10.67
CA ARG A 67 -2.50 -4.54 -10.41
C ARG A 67 -1.17 -5.04 -9.79
N ALA A 68 -0.58 -4.26 -8.90
CA ALA A 68 0.64 -4.64 -8.21
C ALA A 68 0.52 -4.64 -6.67
N ILE A 69 1.32 -5.52 -6.06
CA ILE A 69 1.64 -5.50 -4.63
C ILE A 69 3.15 -5.25 -4.53
N CYS A 70 3.53 -4.29 -3.69
CA CYS A 70 4.93 -3.97 -3.44
C CYS A 70 5.23 -4.15 -1.97
N VAL A 71 6.32 -4.86 -1.67
CA VAL A 71 6.87 -4.99 -0.32
C VAL A 71 8.36 -4.69 -0.41
N VAL A 72 8.78 -3.64 0.29
CA VAL A 72 10.21 -3.31 0.44
C VAL A 72 10.56 -3.43 1.91
N LEU A 73 11.58 -4.25 2.18
CA LEU A 73 12.13 -4.49 3.50
C LEU A 73 13.54 -3.92 3.53
N THR A 74 13.82 -3.06 4.50
CA THR A 74 15.19 -2.62 4.82
C THR A 74 15.52 -3.02 6.25
N SER A 75 16.81 -3.03 6.58
CA SER A 75 17.28 -3.15 7.97
C SER A 75 17.49 -1.76 8.62
N LEU A 76 17.01 -0.70 7.98
CA LEU A 76 17.22 0.69 8.39
C LEU A 76 15.94 1.20 9.06
N PRO A 77 15.98 1.71 10.31
CA PRO A 77 14.79 2.26 10.95
C PRO A 77 14.14 3.35 10.10
N GLY A 78 12.80 3.37 10.04
CA GLY A 78 12.05 4.18 9.08
C GLY A 78 12.21 5.71 9.22
N ARG A 79 12.86 6.18 10.30
CA ARG A 79 13.18 7.60 10.52
C ARG A 79 14.68 7.90 10.49
N ALA A 80 15.51 6.95 10.05
CA ALA A 80 16.96 7.12 10.08
C ALA A 80 17.48 8.13 9.04
N VAL A 81 16.85 8.20 7.86
CA VAL A 81 17.28 9.06 6.74
C VAL A 81 16.08 9.50 5.89
N GLU A 82 16.22 10.65 5.21
CA GLU A 82 15.23 11.22 4.29
C GLU A 82 15.93 11.72 3.00
N PRO A 83 15.56 11.27 1.79
CA PRO A 83 14.55 10.25 1.53
C PRO A 83 14.99 8.86 1.98
N HIS A 84 14.06 8.08 2.54
CA HIS A 84 14.34 6.71 2.96
C HIS A 84 14.45 5.79 1.72
N PRO A 85 15.48 4.91 1.62
CA PRO A 85 15.65 4.02 0.46
C PRO A 85 14.44 3.15 0.11
N ARG A 86 13.63 2.79 1.12
CA ARG A 86 12.38 2.05 0.91
C ARG A 86 11.38 2.80 0.02
N GLU A 87 11.28 4.13 0.19
CA GLU A 87 10.38 4.97 -0.59
C GLU A 87 10.89 5.06 -2.03
N LEU A 88 12.19 5.31 -2.21
CA LEU A 88 12.82 5.37 -3.53
C LEU A 88 12.64 4.07 -4.31
N ALA A 89 12.83 2.93 -3.64
CA ALA A 89 12.64 1.61 -4.25
C ALA A 89 11.17 1.37 -4.62
N ALA A 90 10.24 1.65 -3.72
CA ALA A 90 8.82 1.44 -3.97
C ALA A 90 8.27 2.38 -5.06
N GLU A 91 8.70 3.64 -5.11
CA GLU A 91 8.38 4.57 -6.21
C GLU A 91 8.97 4.11 -7.54
N ALA A 92 10.18 3.54 -7.54
CA ALA A 92 10.78 2.99 -8.75
C ALA A 92 9.95 1.83 -9.33
N VAL A 93 9.37 0.99 -8.47
CA VAL A 93 8.43 -0.08 -8.87
C VAL A 93 7.19 0.51 -9.56
N VAL A 94 6.53 1.50 -8.94
CA VAL A 94 5.36 2.16 -9.52
C VAL A 94 5.68 2.77 -10.89
N ARG A 95 6.80 3.51 -10.97
CA ARG A 95 7.25 4.12 -12.23
C ARG A 95 7.51 3.08 -13.30
N GLY A 96 8.17 1.97 -12.96
CA GLY A 96 8.44 0.88 -13.90
C GLY A 96 7.16 0.28 -14.47
N LEU A 97 6.16 0.03 -13.62
CA LEU A 97 4.87 -0.54 -14.04
C LEU A 97 4.05 0.41 -14.91
N ARG A 98 4.03 1.72 -14.58
CA ARG A 98 3.30 2.70 -15.39
C ARG A 98 3.94 3.00 -16.75
N LEU A 99 5.22 2.68 -16.95
CA LEU A 99 5.87 2.79 -18.27
C LEU A 99 5.57 1.59 -19.19
N MET A 100 4.96 0.53 -18.67
CA MET A 100 4.60 -0.68 -19.42
C MET A 100 3.14 -0.67 -19.91
N VAL A 101 2.39 0.39 -19.58
CA VAL A 101 0.98 0.63 -19.97
C VAL A 101 0.93 1.83 -20.89
#